data_AF-A0A813FPH7-F1
#
_entry.id   AF-A0A813FPH7-F1
#
_cell.length_a   1.000
_cell.length_b   1.000
_cell.length_c   1.000
_cell.angle_alpha   90.00
_cell.angle_beta   90.00
_cell.angle_gamma   90.00
#
_symmetry.space_group_name_H-M   'P 1'
#
loop_
_entity.id
_entity.type
_entity.pdbx_description
1 polymer ?
#
loop_
_entity_poly.entity_id
_entity_poly.type
_entity_poly.pdbx_seq_one_letter_code
_entity_poly.pdbx_strand_id
1 'polypeptide(L)'
;MAAKVQPSSKASCPPQAEWATQYVVSALGIDPNKERPLYAALQGVLLKGFPDGWSMQVDDKNRLFFWNTTSGESLWVHPDHETFKAVVELQRLSHQQPSACFFLRQ
;
A
#
# COMPACT_ATOMS: atom_id res chain seq x y z
N MET A 1 -4.04 18.40 9.00
CA MET A 1 -2.77 19.04 9.41
C MET A 1 -1.64 18.39 8.62
N ALA A 2 -1.31 18.93 7.44
CA ALA A 2 -0.17 18.45 6.65
C ALA A 2 1.12 19.02 7.28
N ALA A 3 1.94 18.17 7.87
CA ALA A 3 3.21 18.59 8.45
C ALA A 3 4.20 18.80 7.30
N LYS A 4 4.64 20.04 7.05
CA LYS A 4 5.75 20.33 6.13
C LYS A 4 7.04 19.73 6.70
N VAL A 5 7.29 18.46 6.40
CA VAL A 5 8.58 17.81 6.69
C VAL A 5 9.48 18.08 5.49
N GLN A 6 10.51 18.89 5.67
CA GLN A 6 11.53 19.10 4.65
C GLN A 6 12.40 17.84 4.58
N PRO A 7 12.73 17.33 3.38
CA PRO A 7 13.55 16.14 3.27
C PRO A 7 14.98 16.45 3.72
N SER A 8 15.39 15.86 4.84
CA SER A 8 16.75 15.91 5.34
C SER A 8 17.65 15.07 4.44
N SER A 9 18.76 15.67 3.98
CA SER A 9 19.64 15.24 2.88
C SER A 9 20.36 13.88 3.02
N LYS A 10 19.94 12.99 3.94
CA LYS A 10 20.60 11.71 4.21
C LYS A 10 19.57 10.61 4.54
N ALA A 11 18.61 10.36 3.65
CA ALA A 11 17.78 9.17 3.76
C ALA A 11 18.34 8.10 2.82
N SER A 12 19.07 7.13 3.39
CA SER A 12 19.33 5.87 2.70
C SER A 12 17.98 5.20 2.50
N CYS A 13 17.41 5.29 1.29
CA CYS A 13 16.17 4.60 0.97
C CYS A 13 16.36 3.12 1.32
N PRO A 14 15.53 2.54 2.21
CA PRO A 14 15.56 1.10 2.42
C PRO A 14 15.29 0.42 1.07
N PRO A 15 15.85 -0.78 0.82
CA PRO A 15 15.57 -1.52 -0.40
C PRO A 15 14.06 -1.55 -0.63
N GLN A 16 13.62 -1.15 -1.82
CA GLN A 16 12.22 -0.88 -2.20
C GLN A 16 11.24 -2.01 -1.81
N ALA A 17 11.72 -3.22 -1.56
CA ALA A 17 10.92 -4.38 -1.18
C ALA A 17 10.52 -4.44 0.32
N GLU A 18 11.35 -3.94 1.24
CA GLU A 18 11.07 -4.13 2.68
C GLU A 18 9.95 -3.23 3.19
N TRP A 19 9.92 -1.96 2.75
CA TRP A 19 8.86 -1.04 3.14
C TRP A 19 7.49 -1.47 2.61
N ALA A 20 7.44 -2.03 1.39
CA ALA A 20 6.20 -2.48 0.78
C ALA A 20 5.58 -3.61 1.61
N THR A 21 6.41 -4.52 2.10
CA THR A 21 5.99 -5.61 2.99
C THR A 21 5.41 -5.06 4.29
N GLN A 22 6.14 -4.16 4.96
CA GLN A 22 5.70 -3.52 6.20
C GLN A 22 4.40 -2.73 6.03
N TYR A 23 4.26 -2.03 4.91
CA TYR A 23 3.07 -1.26 4.58
C TYR A 23 1.85 -2.16 4.38
N VAL A 24 2.00 -3.25 3.62
CA VAL A 24 0.89 -4.19 3.37
C VAL A 24 0.43 -4.88 4.67
N VAL A 25 1.38 -5.26 5.54
CA VAL A 25 1.05 -5.88 6.83
C VAL A 25 0.45 -4.87 7.80
N SER A 26 1.06 -3.70 7.99
CA SER A 26 0.67 -2.74 9.02
C SER A 26 -0.51 -1.83 8.61
N ALA A 27 -0.52 -1.35 7.37
CA ALA A 27 -1.53 -0.39 6.91
C ALA A 27 -2.80 -1.10 6.37
N LEU A 28 -2.62 -2.22 5.66
CA LEU A 28 -3.74 -2.96 5.06
C LEU A 28 -4.17 -4.19 5.88
N GLY A 29 -3.34 -4.67 6.81
CA GLY A 29 -3.66 -5.83 7.63
C GLY A 29 -3.80 -7.11 6.79
N ILE A 30 -2.99 -7.25 5.75
CA ILE A 30 -3.00 -8.43 4.88
C ILE A 30 -1.88 -9.37 5.33
N ASP A 31 -2.25 -10.61 5.61
CA ASP A 31 -1.28 -11.65 5.93
C ASP A 31 -0.61 -12.16 4.63
N PRO A 32 0.73 -12.04 4.49
CA PRO A 32 1.44 -12.45 3.28
C PRO A 32 1.31 -13.96 2.99
N ASN A 33 1.06 -14.77 4.03
CA ASN A 33 0.89 -16.22 3.91
C ASN A 33 -0.55 -16.62 3.56
N LYS A 34 -1.55 -15.90 4.11
CA LYS A 34 -2.98 -16.25 3.96
C LYS A 34 -3.54 -15.78 2.63
N GLU A 35 -3.21 -14.55 2.25
CA GLU A 35 -3.72 -13.91 1.03
C GLU A 35 -2.57 -13.72 0.03
N ARG A 36 -1.79 -14.79 -0.20
CA ARG A 36 -0.61 -14.79 -1.10
C ARG A 36 -0.83 -14.09 -2.44
N PRO A 37 -1.90 -14.37 -3.22
CA PRO A 37 -2.10 -13.71 -4.51
C PRO A 37 -2.40 -12.21 -4.37
N LEU A 38 -3.11 -11.81 -3.32
CA LEU A 38 -3.44 -10.40 -3.05
C LEU A 38 -2.19 -9.63 -2.61
N TYR A 39 -1.40 -10.23 -1.72
CA TYR A 39 -0.10 -9.70 -1.29
C TYR A 39 0.85 -9.53 -2.48
N ALA A 40 0.99 -10.55 -3.34
CA ALA A 40 1.86 -10.47 -4.52
C ALA A 40 1.42 -9.38 -5.52
N ALA A 41 0.11 -9.23 -5.73
CA ALA A 41 -0.43 -8.17 -6.58
C ALA A 41 -0.12 -6.78 -6.03
N LEU A 42 -0.39 -6.54 -4.74
CA LEU A 42 -0.11 -5.26 -4.09
C LEU A 42 1.38 -4.96 -4.04
N GLN A 43 2.20 -5.93 -3.66
CA GLN A 43 3.66 -5.79 -3.67
C GLN A 43 4.17 -5.44 -5.07
N GLY A 44 3.65 -6.11 -6.11
CA GLY A 44 3.98 -5.79 -7.51
C GLY A 44 3.62 -4.37 -7.89
N VAL A 45 2.45 -3.87 -7.48
CA VAL A 45 2.01 -2.49 -7.74
C VAL A 45 2.90 -1.48 -7.02
N LEU A 46 3.20 -1.71 -5.73
CA LEU A 46 4.06 -0.84 -4.93
C LEU A 46 5.52 -0.82 -5.44
N LEU A 47 6.01 -1.94 -5.97
CA LEU A 47 7.35 -2.05 -6.56
C LEU A 47 7.43 -1.46 -7.98
N LYS A 48 6.35 -1.51 -8.76
CA LYS A 48 6.30 -1.01 -10.14
C LYS A 48 6.53 0.50 -10.22
N GLY A 49 6.34 1.20 -9.11
CA GLY A 49 6.65 2.61 -8.97
C GLY A 49 5.42 3.41 -8.59
N PHE A 50 5.68 4.58 -8.03
CA PHE A 50 4.63 5.54 -7.74
C PHE A 50 4.26 6.29 -9.02
N PRO A 51 3.03 6.85 -9.10
CA PRO A 51 2.71 7.83 -10.13
C PRO A 51 3.71 8.99 -10.13
N ASP A 52 3.94 9.59 -11.30
CA ASP A 52 4.90 10.67 -11.51
C ASP A 52 4.79 11.77 -10.43
N GLY A 53 5.92 12.08 -9.82
CA GLY A 53 6.03 13.10 -8.78
C GLY A 53 5.98 12.57 -7.35
N TRP A 54 5.71 11.29 -7.09
CA TRP A 54 5.80 10.74 -5.74
C TRP A 54 7.13 10.05 -5.47
N SER A 55 7.73 10.38 -4.34
CA SER A 55 8.98 9.79 -3.87
C SER A 55 8.86 9.42 -2.40
N MET A 56 9.47 8.31 -2.01
CA MET A 56 9.47 7.84 -0.64
C MET A 56 10.73 8.35 0.07
N GLN A 57 10.55 8.94 1.24
CA GLN A 57 11.65 9.45 2.06
C GLN A 57 11.55 8.99 3.50
N VAL A 58 12.67 9.06 4.21
CA VAL A 58 12.76 8.70 5.62
C VAL A 58 13.17 9.94 6.40
N ASP A 59 12.43 10.22 7.47
CA ASP A 59 12.69 11.34 8.38
C ASP A 59 13.87 11.01 9.31
N ASP A 60 14.45 12.00 10.00
CA ASP A 60 15.51 11.79 11.01
C ASP A 60 15.12 10.79 12.11
N LYS A 61 13.82 10.56 12.31
CA LYS A 61 13.26 9.56 13.24
C LYS A 61 13.12 8.16 12.64
N ASN A 62 13.72 7.91 11.49
CA ASN A 62 13.65 6.65 10.76
C ASN A 62 12.20 6.24 10.38
N ARG A 63 11.33 7.23 10.18
CA ARG A 63 9.92 7.05 9.79
C ARG A 63 9.77 7.29 8.30
N LEU A 64 9.11 6.36 7.63
CA LEU A 64 8.80 6.47 6.21
C LEU A 64 7.66 7.44 5.97
N PHE A 65 7.83 8.33 5.00
CA PHE A 65 6.80 9.22 4.51
C PHE A 65 6.89 9.34 2.98
N PHE A 66 5.76 9.66 2.35
CA PHE A 66 5.62 9.86 0.92
C PHE A 66 5.61 11.36 0.64
N TRP A 67 6.49 11.80 -0.24
CA TRP A 67 6.61 13.19 -0.67
C TRP A 67 6.22 13.33 -2.13
N ASN A 68 5.32 14.25 -2.42
CA ASN A 68 4.96 14.63 -3.77
C ASN A 68 5.81 15.85 -4.19
N THR A 69 6.74 15.64 -5.12
CA THR A 69 7.59 16.70 -5.70
C THR A 69 6.81 17.64 -6.62
N THR A 70 5.69 17.20 -7.20
CA THR A 70 4.84 18.01 -8.08
C THR A 70 3.94 18.95 -7.27
N SER A 71 3.29 18.48 -6.21
CA SER A 71 2.40 19.29 -5.36
C SER A 71 3.12 19.94 -4.17
N GLY A 72 4.30 19.44 -3.79
CA GLY A 72 5.00 19.85 -2.57
C GLY A 72 4.33 19.36 -1.28
N GLU A 73 3.54 18.29 -1.37
CA GLU A 73 2.78 17.72 -0.25
C GLU A 73 3.45 16.47 0.31
N SER A 74 3.31 16.24 1.61
CA SER A 74 3.83 15.06 2.30
C SER A 74 2.70 14.27 2.95
N LEU A 75 2.68 12.97 2.74
CA LEU A 75 1.73 12.04 3.34
C LEU A 75 2.44 10.95 4.15
N TRP A 76 1.81 10.52 5.24
CA TRP A 76 2.26 9.37 6.02
C TRP A 76 1.75 8.04 5.46
N VAL A 77 0.80 8.11 4.53
CA VAL A 77 0.09 6.99 3.97
C VAL A 77 0.14 7.12 2.45
N HIS A 78 0.20 5.98 1.75
CA HIS A 78 0.16 5.96 0.28
C HIS A 78 -1.10 6.67 -0.25
N PRO A 79 -1.02 7.47 -1.33
CA PRO A 79 -2.19 8.13 -1.92
C PRO A 79 -3.29 7.12 -2.30
N ASP A 80 -2.92 6.00 -2.90
CA ASP A 80 -3.85 4.90 -3.24
C ASP A 80 -4.24 3.97 -2.06
N HIS A 81 -4.01 4.36 -0.80
CA HIS A 81 -4.35 3.51 0.35
C HIS A 81 -5.82 3.11 0.39
N GLU A 82 -6.72 4.04 0.10
CA GLU A 82 -8.16 3.78 0.06
C GLU A 82 -8.50 2.80 -1.06
N THR A 83 -7.88 2.97 -2.23
CA THR A 83 -8.01 2.04 -3.36
C THR A 83 -7.56 0.63 -2.98
N PHE A 84 -6.40 0.50 -2.34
CA PHE A 84 -5.91 -0.81 -1.87
C PHE A 84 -6.86 -1.45 -0.87
N LYS A 85 -7.36 -0.69 0.11
CA LYS A 85 -8.38 -1.17 1.06
C LYS A 85 -9.64 -1.66 0.35
N ALA A 86 -10.14 -0.90 -0.61
CA ALA A 86 -11.32 -1.28 -1.38
C ALA A 86 -11.10 -2.59 -2.15
N VAL A 87 -9.94 -2.76 -2.80
CA VAL A 87 -9.58 -4.00 -3.50
C VAL A 87 -9.50 -5.20 -2.55
N VAL A 88 -8.91 -5.01 -1.36
CA VAL A 88 -8.81 -6.06 -0.33
C VAL A 88 -10.19 -6.46 0.17
N GLU A 89 -11.05 -5.49 0.45
CA GLU A 89 -12.41 -5.75 0.91
C GLU A 89 -13.22 -6.51 -0.14
N LEU A 90 -13.17 -6.06 -1.40
CA LEU A 90 -13.82 -6.75 -2.53
C LEU A 90 -13.32 -8.19 -2.69
N GLN A 91 -12.02 -8.42 -2.55
CA GLN A 91 -11.44 -9.76 -2.64
C GLN A 91 -11.93 -10.67 -1.51
N ARG A 92 -12.04 -10.16 -0.28
CA ARG A 92 -12.56 -10.89 0.87
C ARG A 92 -14.04 -11.22 0.69
N LEU A 93 -14.83 -10.25 0.23
CA LEU A 93 -16.25 -10.45 -0.10
C LEU A 93 -16.42 -11.51 -1.19
N SER A 94 -15.61 -11.48 -2.25
CA SER A 94 -15.67 -12.47 -3.33
C SER A 94 -15.31 -13.88 -2.86
N HIS A 95 -14.34 -14.03 -1.94
CA HIS A 95 -14.02 -15.33 -1.35
C HIS A 95 -15.07 -15.80 -0.34
N GLN A 96 -15.80 -14.87 0.27
CA GLN A 96 -16.88 -15.16 1.21
C GLN A 96 -18.22 -15.44 0.51
N GLN A 97 -18.35 -15.26 -0.81
CA GLN A 97 -19.56 -15.62 -1.56
C GLN A 97 -19.78 -17.14 -1.45
N PRO A 98 -20.75 -17.62 -0.66
CA PRO A 98 -21.17 -19.00 -0.80
C PRO A 98 -21.73 -19.11 -2.21
N SER A 99 -21.35 -20.16 -2.92
CA SER A 99 -21.84 -20.43 -4.27
C SER A 99 -23.36 -20.52 -4.21
N ALA A 100 -24.06 -19.42 -4.48
CA ALA A 100 -25.50 -19.38 -4.62
C ALA A 100 -25.87 -19.94 -5.99
N CYS A 101 -25.46 -21.19 -6.23
CA CYS A 101 -25.83 -21.98 -7.38
C CYS A 101 -26.00 -23.43 -6.93
N PHE A 102 -26.82 -23.65 -5.91
CA PHE A 102 -27.32 -24.98 -5.54
C PHE A 102 -28.80 -25.19 -5.92
N PHE A 103 -29.46 -24.17 -6.49
CA PHE A 103 -30.93 -24.14 -6.58
C PHE A 103 -31.52 -23.98 -7.98
N LEU A 104 -30.77 -24.27 -9.04
CA LEU A 104 -31.32 -24.36 -10.41
C LEU A 104 -31.09 -25.75 -11.01
N ARG A 105 -31.60 -26.77 -10.32
CA ARG A 105 -31.91 -28.06 -10.92
C ARG A 105 -33.39 -28.35 -10.64
N GLN A 106 -34.25 -27.88 -11.54
CA GLN A 106 -35.61 -28.38 -11.74
C GLN A 106 -35.56 -29.44 -12.83
#